data_AF-A0A4V1LEI4-F1
#
_entry.id   AF-A0A4V1LEI4-F1
#
_cell.length_a   1.000
_cell.length_b   1.000
_cell.length_c   1.000
_cell.angle_alpha   90.00
_cell.angle_beta   90.00
_cell.angle_gamma   90.00
#
_symmetry.space_group_name_H-M   'P 1'
#
loop_
_entity.id
_entity.type
_entity.pdbx_description
1 polymer ?
#
loop_
_entity_poly.entity_id
_entity_poly.type
_entity_poly.pdbx_seq_one_letter_code
_entity_poly.pdbx_strand_id
1 'polypeptide(L)'
;MYANNAYNTYKTNSVNYASKEQLLLMVLDGAVKFSKIAKQGIEEKDIVKAHQNIIKTQNIFYELMATLDVEHGGQWAENLMRIYDFIIQKLLEANIKKDVKVMKEIIPLIEDIRDTWHEAYKIAKNAR
;
A
#
# COMPACT_ATOMS: atom_id res chain seq x y z
N MET A 1 0.70 19.94 25.49
CA MET A 1 1.41 18.63 25.40
C MET A 1 0.52 17.39 25.62
N TYR A 2 -0.71 17.50 26.14
CA TYR A 2 -1.56 16.32 26.41
C TYR A 2 -2.32 15.73 25.19
N ALA A 3 -2.68 16.55 24.19
CA ALA A 3 -3.46 16.09 23.02
C ALA A 3 -2.69 15.11 22.09
N ASN A 4 -1.38 15.29 21.97
CA ASN A 4 -0.53 14.42 21.12
C ASN A 4 -0.41 13.00 21.69
N ASN A 5 -0.52 12.86 23.02
CA ASN A 5 -0.43 11.57 23.70
C ASN A 5 -1.72 10.75 23.52
N ALA A 6 -2.89 11.39 23.59
CA ALA A 6 -4.18 10.72 23.35
C ALA A 6 -4.33 10.23 21.90
N TYR A 7 -3.91 11.01 20.91
CA TYR A 7 -3.97 10.61 19.49
C TYR A 7 -3.03 9.43 19.19
N ASN A 8 -1.80 9.47 19.72
CA ASN A 8 -0.86 8.37 19.57
C ASN A 8 -1.36 7.10 20.26
N THR A 9 -1.92 7.20 21.48
CA THR A 9 -2.54 6.07 22.18
C THR A 9 -3.72 5.48 21.39
N TYR A 10 -4.58 6.32 20.80
CA TYR A 10 -5.68 5.85 19.96
C TYR A 10 -5.17 5.09 18.73
N LYS A 11 -4.19 5.65 18.02
CA LYS A 11 -3.58 5.01 16.84
C LYS A 11 -2.88 3.69 17.20
N THR A 12 -2.19 3.64 18.33
CA THR A 12 -1.55 2.42 18.83
C THR A 12 -2.60 1.36 19.17
N ASN A 13 -3.69 1.73 19.85
CA ASN A 13 -4.77 0.81 20.15
C ASN A 13 -5.48 0.32 18.89
N SER A 14 -5.71 1.19 17.89
CA SER A 14 -6.36 0.78 16.65
C SER A 14 -5.52 -0.23 15.86
N VAL A 15 -4.19 -0.24 16.03
CA VAL A 15 -3.31 -1.28 15.47
C VAL A 15 -3.30 -2.53 16.35
N ASN A 16 -3.13 -2.38 17.67
CA ASN A 16 -2.96 -3.51 18.59
C ASN A 16 -4.20 -4.42 18.69
N TYR A 17 -5.39 -3.87 18.48
CA TYR A 17 -6.66 -4.61 18.56
C TYR A 17 -7.28 -4.89 17.19
N ALA A 18 -6.59 -4.59 16.09
CA ALA A 18 -7.05 -4.91 14.74
C ALA A 18 -6.92 -6.41 14.46
N SER A 19 -7.89 -6.97 13.73
CA SER A 19 -7.75 -8.31 13.16
C SER A 19 -6.68 -8.33 12.07
N LYS A 20 -6.19 -9.53 11.69
CA LYS A 20 -5.19 -9.67 10.61
C LYS A 20 -5.67 -9.05 9.30
N GLU A 21 -6.95 -9.24 8.98
CA GLU A 21 -7.59 -8.68 7.81
C GLU A 21 -7.65 -7.15 7.89
N GLN A 22 -7.98 -6.58 9.06
CA GLN A 22 -7.98 -5.13 9.26
C GLN A 22 -6.58 -4.53 9.12
N LEU A 23 -5.54 -5.21 9.63
CA LEU A 23 -4.15 -4.79 9.45
C LEU A 23 -3.75 -4.76 7.97
N LEU A 24 -4.14 -5.77 7.20
CA LEU A 24 -3.94 -5.80 5.74
C LEU A 24 -4.58 -4.58 5.06
N LEU A 25 -5.85 -4.28 5.38
CA LEU A 25 -6.54 -3.11 4.81
C LEU A 25 -5.87 -1.79 5.19
N MET A 26 -5.43 -1.64 6.45
CA MET A 26 -4.72 -0.44 6.91
C MET A 26 -3.39 -0.23 6.17
N VAL A 27 -2.67 -1.32 5.90
CA VAL A 27 -1.41 -1.29 5.15
C VAL A 27 -1.66 -0.91 3.68
N LEU A 28 -2.72 -1.44 3.06
CA LEU A 28 -3.13 -1.07 1.69
C LEU A 28 -3.60 0.39 1.58
N ASP A 29 -4.38 0.88 2.55
CA ASP A 29 -4.75 2.29 2.64
C ASP A 29 -3.49 3.17 2.80
N GLY A 30 -2.51 2.69 3.56
CA GLY A 30 -1.18 3.27 3.67
C GLY A 30 -0.45 3.35 2.32
N ALA A 31 -0.48 2.28 1.51
CA ALA A 31 0.16 2.26 0.19
C ALA A 31 -0.43 3.32 -0.75
N VAL A 32 -1.75 3.44 -0.82
CA VAL A 32 -2.44 4.49 -1.60
C VAL A 32 -2.06 5.89 -1.10
N LYS A 33 -2.03 6.08 0.22
CA LYS A 33 -1.65 7.37 0.81
C LYS A 33 -0.21 7.74 0.45
N PHE A 34 0.73 6.82 0.65
CA PHE A 34 2.15 7.10 0.40
C PHE A 34 2.43 7.30 -1.09
N SER A 35 1.79 6.55 -1.99
CA SER A 35 1.95 6.74 -3.44
C SER A 35 1.46 8.13 -3.89
N LYS A 36 0.35 8.63 -3.33
CA LYS A 36 -0.14 9.99 -3.59
C LYS A 36 0.81 11.08 -3.06
N ILE A 37 1.34 10.91 -1.85
CA ILE A 37 2.34 11.83 -1.28
C ILE A 37 3.64 11.82 -2.10
N ALA A 38 4.06 10.64 -2.57
CA ALA A 38 5.21 10.50 -3.44
C ALA A 38 5.03 11.27 -4.75
N LYS A 39 3.88 11.12 -5.41
CA LYS A 39 3.54 11.89 -6.61
C LYS A 39 3.61 13.40 -6.36
N GLN A 40 3.00 13.86 -5.27
CA GLN A 40 3.04 15.27 -4.87
C GLN A 40 4.49 15.74 -4.66
N GLY A 41 5.34 14.95 -3.99
CA GLY A 41 6.75 15.27 -3.82
C GLY A 41 7.50 15.43 -5.14
N ILE A 42 7.20 14.60 -6.15
CA ILE A 42 7.75 14.76 -7.50
C ILE A 42 7.26 16.07 -8.14
N GLU A 43 5.96 16.36 -8.08
CA GLU A 43 5.35 17.58 -8.64
C GLU A 43 5.93 18.86 -8.01
N GLU A 44 6.20 18.82 -6.70
CA GLU A 44 6.81 19.91 -5.92
C GLU A 44 8.34 19.97 -6.04
N LYS A 45 8.98 19.04 -6.76
CA LYS A 45 10.43 18.85 -6.83
C LYS A 45 11.10 18.57 -5.47
N ASP A 46 10.34 18.12 -4.48
CA ASP A 46 10.85 17.60 -3.22
C ASP A 46 11.27 16.14 -3.37
N ILE A 47 12.53 15.95 -3.79
CA ILE A 47 13.15 14.65 -4.07
C ILE A 47 13.15 13.75 -2.84
N VAL A 48 13.38 14.30 -1.65
CA VAL A 48 13.46 13.54 -0.40
C VAL A 48 12.08 13.01 -0.02
N LYS A 49 11.06 13.88 -0.03
CA LYS A 49 9.67 13.49 0.21
C LYS A 49 9.20 12.46 -0.79
N ALA A 50 9.50 12.65 -2.08
CA ALA A 50 9.17 11.68 -3.12
C ALA A 50 9.82 10.32 -2.82
N HIS A 51 11.14 10.29 -2.64
CA HIS A 51 11.89 9.06 -2.39
C HIS A 51 11.38 8.30 -1.15
N GLN A 52 11.25 8.98 -0.01
CA GLN A 52 10.82 8.35 1.23
C GLN A 52 9.44 7.71 1.12
N ASN A 53 8.50 8.35 0.42
CA ASN A 53 7.14 7.81 0.28
C ASN A 53 7.06 6.72 -0.80
N ILE A 54 7.92 6.76 -1.83
CA ILE A 54 8.05 5.64 -2.77
C ILE A 54 8.59 4.40 -2.04
N ILE A 55 9.67 4.53 -1.26
CA ILE A 55 10.23 3.40 -0.49
C ILE A 55 9.18 2.82 0.48
N LYS A 56 8.42 3.67 1.18
CA LYS A 56 7.32 3.20 2.04
C LYS A 56 6.28 2.38 1.27
N THR A 57 5.92 2.84 0.07
CA THR A 57 4.96 2.13 -0.80
C THR A 57 5.55 0.78 -1.25
N GLN A 58 6.81 0.75 -1.67
CA GLN A 58 7.50 -0.49 -2.06
C GLN A 58 7.59 -1.51 -0.93
N ASN A 59 7.95 -1.06 0.28
CA ASN A 59 8.03 -1.94 1.46
C ASN A 59 6.70 -2.63 1.75
N ILE A 60 5.58 -1.93 1.53
CA ILE A 60 4.25 -2.52 1.68
C ILE A 60 4.04 -3.62 0.65
N PHE A 61 4.35 -3.40 -0.63
CA PHE A 61 4.21 -4.43 -1.64
C PHE A 61 5.15 -5.61 -1.43
N TYR A 62 6.38 -5.38 -0.94
CA TYR A 62 7.27 -6.48 -0.54
C TYR A 62 6.68 -7.32 0.60
N GLU A 63 6.08 -6.68 1.60
CA GLU A 63 5.39 -7.39 2.69
C GLU A 63 4.19 -8.19 2.16
N LEU A 64 3.40 -7.62 1.25
CA LEU A 64 2.29 -8.32 0.61
C LEU A 64 2.76 -9.54 -0.20
N MET A 65 3.89 -9.43 -0.90
CA MET A 65 4.49 -10.56 -1.60
C MET A 65 4.99 -11.64 -0.62
N ALA A 66 5.67 -11.24 0.45
CA ALA A 66 6.21 -12.16 1.45
C ALA A 66 5.12 -12.94 2.22
N THR A 67 3.93 -12.35 2.34
CA THR A 67 2.80 -12.92 3.10
C THR A 67 1.73 -13.57 2.23
N LEU A 68 1.83 -13.47 0.90
CA LEU A 68 0.88 -14.09 -0.03
C LEU A 68 1.14 -15.60 -0.14
N ASP A 69 0.15 -16.40 0.25
CA ASP A 69 0.20 -17.86 0.12
C ASP A 69 -0.10 -18.29 -1.33
N VAL A 70 0.95 -18.33 -2.14
CA VAL A 70 0.86 -18.77 -3.55
C VAL A 70 0.63 -20.28 -3.65
N GLU A 71 1.17 -21.06 -2.72
CA GLU A 71 1.06 -22.53 -2.72
C GLU A 71 -0.40 -22.99 -2.62
N HIS A 72 -1.18 -22.40 -1.72
CA HIS A 72 -2.60 -22.72 -1.55
C HIS A 72 -3.52 -21.81 -2.37
N GLY A 73 -3.04 -20.65 -2.84
CA GLY A 73 -3.82 -19.72 -3.64
C GLY A 73 -3.96 -20.12 -5.12
N GLY A 74 -3.04 -20.90 -5.67
CA GLY A 74 -3.08 -21.29 -7.08
C GLY A 74 -3.02 -20.09 -8.04
N GLN A 75 -3.74 -20.15 -9.17
CA GLN A 75 -3.51 -19.23 -10.29
C GLN A 75 -3.78 -17.75 -9.96
N TRP A 76 -4.75 -17.43 -9.11
CA TRP A 76 -5.05 -16.03 -8.76
C TRP A 76 -3.93 -15.42 -7.90
N ALA A 77 -3.33 -16.19 -6.99
CA ALA A 77 -2.23 -15.73 -6.16
C ALA A 77 -0.97 -15.51 -6.99
N GLU A 78 -0.67 -16.38 -7.97
CA GLU A 78 0.41 -16.14 -8.93
C GLU A 78 0.21 -14.88 -9.77
N ASN A 79 -1.03 -14.64 -10.24
CA ASN A 79 -1.37 -13.41 -10.96
C ASN A 79 -1.14 -12.17 -10.08
N LEU A 80 -1.56 -12.25 -8.83
CA LEU A 80 -1.42 -11.16 -7.86
C LEU A 80 0.05 -10.88 -7.54
N MET A 81 0.88 -11.93 -7.40
CA MET A 81 2.33 -11.81 -7.25
C MET A 81 2.96 -11.05 -8.43
N ARG A 82 2.56 -11.36 -9.67
CA ARG A 82 3.03 -10.64 -10.87
C ARG A 82 2.62 -9.18 -10.88
N ILE A 83 1.40 -8.87 -10.42
CA ILE A 83 0.93 -7.49 -10.32
C ILE A 83 1.75 -6.72 -9.27
N TYR A 84 2.01 -7.33 -8.11
CA TYR A 84 2.82 -6.71 -7.06
C TYR A 84 4.25 -6.42 -7.53
N ASP A 85 4.90 -7.37 -8.21
CA ASP A 85 6.22 -7.16 -8.79
C ASP A 85 6.20 -6.01 -9.82
N PHE A 86 5.22 -6.00 -10.72
CA PHE A 86 5.07 -4.91 -11.69
C PHE A 86 4.94 -3.53 -11.02
N ILE A 87 4.14 -3.42 -9.94
CA ILE A 87 4.01 -2.19 -9.16
C ILE A 87 5.36 -1.75 -8.58
N ILE A 88 6.11 -2.68 -7.99
CA ILE A 88 7.44 -2.40 -7.42
C ILE A 88 8.41 -1.89 -8.49
N GLN A 89 8.45 -2.52 -9.67
CA GLN A 89 9.29 -2.10 -10.78
C GLN A 89 8.95 -0.68 -11.26
N LYS A 90 7.65 -0.37 -11.36
CA LYS A 90 7.19 0.98 -11.75
C LYS A 90 7.48 2.03 -10.69
N LEU A 91 7.34 1.69 -9.42
CA LEU A 91 7.74 2.56 -8.31
C LEU A 91 9.26 2.81 -8.33
N LEU A 92 10.07 1.80 -8.65
CA LEU A 92 11.53 1.95 -8.78
C LEU A 92 11.88 2.90 -9.93
N GLU A 93 11.27 2.70 -11.10
CA GLU A 93 11.41 3.58 -12.26
C GLU A 93 11.04 5.03 -11.91
N ALA A 94 9.88 5.24 -11.28
CA ALA A 94 9.43 6.54 -10.83
C ALA A 94 10.40 7.17 -9.81
N ASN A 95 11.01 6.37 -8.94
CA ASN A 95 11.97 6.88 -7.97
C ASN A 95 13.28 7.32 -8.62
N ILE A 96 13.82 6.54 -9.55
CA ILE A 96 15.08 6.86 -10.23
C ILE A 96 14.89 8.10 -11.13
N LYS A 97 13.84 8.09 -11.95
CA LYS A 97 13.61 9.14 -12.96
C LYS A 97 12.91 10.38 -12.40
N LYS A 98 12.26 10.25 -11.24
CA LYS A 98 11.32 11.25 -10.70
C LYS A 98 10.27 11.64 -11.75
N ASP A 99 9.73 10.63 -12.44
CA ASP A 99 8.71 10.82 -13.46
C ASP A 99 7.31 10.74 -12.86
N VAL A 100 6.63 11.89 -12.85
CA VAL A 100 5.25 11.99 -12.36
C VAL A 100 4.27 11.18 -13.22
N LYS A 101 4.54 10.97 -14.51
CA LYS A 101 3.67 10.19 -15.39
C LYS A 101 3.59 8.75 -14.94
N VAL A 102 4.74 8.15 -14.62
CA VAL A 102 4.81 6.79 -14.07
C VAL A 102 4.02 6.68 -12.77
N MET A 103 4.10 7.69 -11.89
CA MET A 103 3.28 7.72 -10.67
C MET A 103 1.78 7.82 -10.98
N LYS A 104 1.38 8.64 -11.96
CA LYS A 104 -0.03 8.80 -12.37
C LYS A 104 -0.61 7.52 -12.99
N GLU A 105 0.21 6.74 -13.67
CA GLU A 105 -0.18 5.44 -14.24
C GLU A 105 -0.30 4.36 -13.17
N ILE A 106 0.60 4.33 -12.18
CA ILE A 106 0.65 3.23 -11.21
C ILE A 106 -0.28 3.42 -10.01
N ILE A 107 -0.60 4.67 -9.63
CA ILE A 107 -1.50 4.94 -8.49
C ILE A 107 -2.87 4.26 -8.66
N PRO A 108 -3.55 4.33 -9.83
CA PRO A 108 -4.82 3.62 -10.03
C PRO A 108 -4.71 2.12 -9.77
N LEU A 109 -3.62 1.46 -10.21
CA LEU A 109 -3.42 0.03 -9.95
C LEU A 109 -3.24 -0.26 -8.44
N ILE A 110 -2.56 0.62 -7.71
CA ILE A 110 -2.43 0.51 -6.24
C ILE A 110 -3.80 0.68 -5.58
N GLU A 111 -4.63 1.60 -6.08
CA GLU A 111 -6.00 1.82 -5.60
C GLU A 111 -6.89 0.60 -5.87
N ASP A 112 -6.83 0.03 -7.07
CA ASP A 112 -7.59 -1.17 -7.45
C ASP A 112 -7.25 -2.37 -6.57
N ILE A 113 -5.97 -2.57 -6.24
CA ILE A 113 -5.54 -3.63 -5.32
C ILE A 113 -6.12 -3.39 -3.93
N ARG A 114 -6.05 -2.17 -3.41
CA ARG A 114 -6.66 -1.80 -2.13
C ARG A 114 -8.16 -2.09 -2.16
N ASP A 115 -8.87 -1.62 -3.19
CA ASP A 115 -10.32 -1.77 -3.30
C ASP A 115 -10.74 -3.24 -3.42
N THR A 116 -9.97 -4.06 -4.14
CA THR A 116 -10.19 -5.51 -4.25
C THR A 116 -10.17 -6.18 -2.88
N TRP A 117 -9.17 -5.89 -2.05
CA TRP A 117 -9.07 -6.48 -0.71
C TRP A 117 -10.14 -5.96 0.25
N HIS A 118 -10.51 -4.68 0.16
CA HIS A 118 -11.64 -4.14 0.91
C HIS A 118 -12.95 -4.83 0.55
N GLU A 119 -13.19 -5.09 -0.74
CA GLU A 119 -14.39 -5.79 -1.18
C GLU A 119 -14.39 -7.26 -0.76
N ALA A 120 -13.25 -7.95 -0.91
CA ALA A 120 -13.08 -9.32 -0.43
C ALA A 120 -13.37 -9.44 1.08
N TYR A 121 -12.90 -8.48 1.88
CA TYR A 121 -13.19 -8.41 3.31
C TYR A 121 -14.68 -8.21 3.61
N LYS A 122 -15.38 -7.32 2.89
CA LYS A 122 -16.82 -7.14 3.05
C LYS A 122 -17.59 -8.42 2.73
N ILE A 123 -17.26 -9.08 1.62
CA ILE A 123 -17.89 -10.34 1.22
C ILE A 123 -17.66 -11.41 2.29
N ALA A 124 -16.42 -11.58 2.76
CA ALA A 124 -16.08 -12.55 3.79
C ALA A 124 -16.79 -12.28 5.13
N LYS A 125 -17.00 -11.01 5.49
CA LYS A 125 -17.74 -10.62 6.70
C LYS A 125 -19.23 -10.89 6.57
N ASN A 126 -19.83 -10.65 5.41
CA ASN A 126 -21.25 -10.85 5.16
C ASN A 126 -21.63 -12.33 4.97
N ALA A 127 -20.66 -13.18 4.62
CA ALA A 127 -20.85 -14.63 4.51
C ALA A 127 -20.78 -15.37 5.86
N ARG A 128 -20.47 -14.68 6.96
CA ARG A 128 -20.49 -15.18 8.34
C ARG A 128 -21.77 -14.78 9.05
#